data_AF-A0A923J533-F1
#
_entry.id   AF-A0A923J533-F1
#
_cell.length_a   1.000
_cell.length_b   1.000
_cell.length_c   1.000
_cell.angle_alpha   90.00
_cell.angle_beta   90.00
_cell.angle_gamma   90.00
#
_symmetry.space_group_name_H-M   'P 1'
#
loop_
_entity.id
_entity.type
_entity.pdbx_description
1 polymer ?
#
loop_
_entity_poly.entity_id
_entity_poly.type
_entity_poly.pdbx_seq_one_letter_code
_entity_poly.pdbx_strand_id
1 'polypeptide(L)'
;MTDQTTSPKLRSPKTGQELLDMYFLFARSHLLETASILDRIQRAPDGDKAFTDLRVRQLIAACDIIKDPAGNRGERFQLLFSDPDE
;
A
#
# COMPACT_ATOMS: atom_id res chain seq x y z
N MET A 1 -15.99 -33.83 -11.89
CA MET A 1 -14.60 -33.69 -12.37
C MET A 1 -14.44 -32.24 -12.80
N THR A 2 -14.11 -31.35 -11.87
CA THR A 2 -13.96 -29.91 -12.13
C THR A 2 -12.49 -29.58 -12.02
N ASP A 3 -11.85 -29.57 -13.18
CA ASP A 3 -10.47 -29.14 -13.36
C ASP A 3 -10.40 -27.63 -13.06
N GLN A 4 -9.80 -27.27 -11.93
CA GLN A 4 -9.56 -25.88 -11.57
C GLN A 4 -8.39 -25.39 -12.42
N THR A 5 -8.69 -24.66 -13.50
CA THR A 5 -7.68 -24.00 -14.32
C THR A 5 -7.02 -22.89 -13.51
N THR A 6 -5.98 -23.22 -12.73
CA THR A 6 -5.12 -22.24 -12.08
C THR A 6 -4.40 -21.47 -13.17
N SER A 7 -4.85 -20.23 -13.46
CA SER A 7 -4.16 -19.34 -14.39
C SER A 7 -2.67 -19.26 -14.02
N PRO A 8 -1.74 -19.50 -14.96
CA PRO A 8 -0.32 -19.52 -14.66
C PRO A 8 0.10 -18.13 -14.18
N LYS A 9 0.60 -18.06 -12.93
CA LYS A 9 1.19 -16.83 -12.39
C LYS A 9 2.42 -16.49 -13.23
N LEU A 10 2.32 -15.46 -14.07
CA LEU A 10 3.46 -14.91 -14.79
C LEU A 10 4.56 -14.57 -13.79
N ARG A 11 5.70 -15.24 -13.92
CA ARG A 11 6.86 -14.99 -13.07
C ARG A 11 7.71 -13.90 -13.72
N SER A 12 8.27 -13.03 -12.89
CA SER A 12 9.25 -12.05 -13.35
C SER A 12 10.46 -12.76 -13.97
N PRO A 13 11.01 -12.27 -15.10
CA PRO A 13 12.28 -12.76 -15.63
C PRO A 13 13.49 -12.26 -14.81
N LYS A 14 13.28 -11.35 -13.84
CA LYS A 14 14.30 -10.80 -12.94
C LYS A 14 14.24 -11.44 -11.56
N THR A 15 15.40 -11.60 -10.95
CA THR A 15 15.57 -12.06 -9.56
C THR A 15 15.01 -11.05 -8.56
N GLY A 16 14.78 -11.50 -7.33
CA GLY A 16 14.35 -10.61 -6.23
C GLY A 16 15.36 -9.49 -5.95
N GLN A 17 16.66 -9.77 -6.05
CA GLN A 17 17.70 -8.77 -5.82
C GLN A 17 17.70 -7.69 -6.92
N GLU A 18 17.59 -8.09 -8.19
CA GLU A 18 17.49 -7.12 -9.29
C GLU A 18 16.24 -6.23 -9.16
N LEU A 19 15.11 -6.80 -8.74
CA LEU A 19 13.90 -6.02 -8.47
C LEU A 19 14.10 -5.06 -7.28
N LEU A 20 14.75 -5.52 -6.21
CA LEU A 20 15.08 -4.67 -5.08
C LEU A 20 15.96 -3.49 -5.51
N ASP A 21 17.04 -3.75 -6.24
CA ASP A 21 17.97 -2.71 -6.68
C ASP A 21 17.30 -1.69 -7.60
N MET A 22 16.41 -2.15 -8.49
CA MET A 22 15.64 -1.26 -9.37
C MET A 22 14.62 -0.39 -8.62
N TYR A 23 13.94 -0.92 -7.59
CA TYR A 23 12.78 -0.26 -6.99
C TYR A 23 13.00 0.31 -5.59
N PHE A 24 14.12 0.00 -4.93
CA PHE A 24 14.35 0.38 -3.53
C PHE A 24 14.23 1.90 -3.31
N LEU A 25 14.86 2.71 -4.16
CA LEU A 25 14.84 4.17 -4.01
C LEU A 25 13.44 4.75 -4.23
N PHE A 26 12.67 4.20 -5.17
CA PHE A 26 11.28 4.62 -5.40
C PHE A 26 10.40 4.28 -4.20
N ALA A 27 10.45 3.04 -3.71
CA ALA A 27 9.69 2.62 -2.54
C ALA A 27 10.04 3.46 -1.31
N ARG A 28 11.34 3.68 -1.07
CA ARG A 28 11.81 4.53 0.04
C ARG A 28 11.31 5.97 -0.09
N SER A 29 11.34 6.54 -1.30
CA SER A 29 10.86 7.90 -1.54
C SER A 29 9.37 8.03 -1.23
N HIS A 30 8.54 7.11 -1.72
CA HIS A 30 7.09 7.15 -1.49
C HIS A 30 6.72 6.98 -0.01
N LEU A 31 7.43 6.13 0.72
CA LEU A 31 7.25 5.99 2.18
C LEU A 31 7.62 7.28 2.92
N LEU A 32 8.77 7.88 2.58
CA LEU A 32 9.21 9.14 3.19
C LEU A 32 8.25 10.29 2.89
N GLU A 33 7.77 10.38 1.65
CA GLU A 33 6.81 11.39 1.23
C GLU A 33 5.50 11.23 1.99
N THR A 34 4.98 10.01 2.10
CA THR A 34 3.74 9.71 2.85
C THR A 34 3.88 10.10 4.32
N ALA A 35 4.97 9.71 4.98
CA ALA A 35 5.24 10.10 6.36
C ALA A 35 5.32 11.62 6.52
N SER A 36 6.01 12.30 5.61
CA SER A 36 6.16 13.76 5.63
C SER A 36 4.84 14.50 5.35
N ILE A 37 3.90 13.91 4.62
CA ILE A 37 2.55 14.45 4.40
C ILE A 37 1.73 14.33 5.69
N LEU A 38 1.74 13.17 6.34
CA LEU A 38 1.04 12.97 7.61
C LEU A 38 1.52 13.94 8.70
N ASP A 39 2.84 14.15 8.81
CA ASP A 39 3.42 15.16 9.70
C ASP A 39 2.90 16.58 9.42
N ARG A 40 2.76 16.94 8.14
CA ARG A 40 2.24 18.26 7.74
C ARG A 40 0.77 18.42 8.11
N ILE A 41 -0.04 17.37 7.90
CA ILE A 41 -1.46 17.36 8.31
C ILE A 41 -1.56 17.52 9.83
N GLN A 42 -0.75 16.79 10.60
CA GLN A 42 -0.80 16.82 12.06
C GLN A 42 -0.41 18.20 12.63
N ARG A 43 0.53 18.90 11.99
CA ARG A 43 1.00 20.24 12.43
C ARG A 43 0.08 21.39 12.02
N ALA A 44 -0.91 21.15 11.16
CA ALA A 44 -1.87 22.19 10.77
C ALA A 44 -2.82 22.53 11.92
N PRO A 45 -3.45 23.73 11.92
CA PRO A 45 -4.61 23.99 12.77
C PRO A 45 -5.67 22.91 12.56
N ASP A 46 -6.23 22.37 13.65
CA ASP A 46 -7.14 21.22 13.66
C ASP A 46 -6.55 19.89 13.14
N GLY A 47 -5.21 19.74 13.13
CA GLY A 47 -4.54 18.51 12.68
C GLY A 47 -5.05 17.24 13.38
N ASP A 48 -5.26 17.30 14.70
CA ASP A 48 -5.82 16.16 15.46
C ASP A 48 -7.22 15.76 14.97
N LYS A 49 -8.04 16.74 14.56
CA LYS A 49 -9.36 16.49 13.96
C LYS A 49 -9.21 15.82 12.60
N ALA A 50 -8.25 16.23 11.78
CA ALA A 50 -8.00 15.61 10.49
C ALA A 50 -7.61 14.12 10.61
N PHE A 51 -6.91 13.73 11.68
CA PHE A 51 -6.60 12.32 11.96
C PHE A 51 -7.82 11.45 12.32
N THR A 52 -8.97 12.07 12.60
CA THR A 52 -10.23 11.34 12.77
C THR A 52 -10.91 10.99 11.44
N ASP A 53 -10.53 11.64 10.33
CA ASP A 53 -11.06 11.43 8.98
C ASP A 53 -10.76 10.02 8.48
N LEU A 54 -11.76 9.39 7.83
CA LEU A 54 -11.65 8.04 7.31
C LEU A 54 -10.46 7.89 6.33
N ARG A 55 -10.18 8.89 5.51
CA ARG A 55 -9.10 8.84 4.52
C ARG A 55 -7.73 8.78 5.17
N VAL A 56 -7.53 9.52 6.26
CA VAL A 56 -6.27 9.45 7.03
C VAL A 56 -6.14 8.09 7.71
N ARG A 57 -7.25 7.56 8.26
CA ARG A 57 -7.26 6.19 8.82
C ARG A 57 -6.94 5.13 7.78
N GLN A 58 -7.46 5.25 6.55
CA GLN A 58 -7.13 4.35 5.44
C GLN A 58 -5.65 4.44 5.05
N LEU A 59 -5.07 5.65 4.98
CA LEU A 59 -3.62 5.81 4.74
C LEU A 59 -2.77 5.11 5.81
N ILE A 60 -3.18 5.19 7.08
CA ILE A 60 -2.49 4.51 8.18
C ILE A 60 -2.67 2.99 8.07
N ALA A 61 -3.88 2.51 7.80
CA ALA A 61 -4.17 1.08 7.63
C ALA A 61 -3.42 0.48 6.41
N ALA A 62 -3.14 1.26 5.38
CA ALA A 62 -2.36 0.84 4.24
C ALA A 62 -0.91 0.46 4.63
N CYS A 63 -0.35 1.07 5.68
CA CYS A 63 0.96 0.68 6.23
C CYS A 63 0.94 -0.74 6.79
N ASP A 64 -0.19 -1.22 7.32
CA ASP A 64 -0.32 -2.59 7.81
C ASP A 64 -0.30 -3.60 6.66
N ILE A 65 -0.90 -3.27 5.51
CA ILE A 65 -0.81 -4.08 4.28
C ILE A 65 0.63 -4.18 3.79
N ILE A 66 1.41 -3.09 3.88
CA ILE A 66 2.82 -3.08 3.47
C ILE A 66 3.66 -4.00 4.36
N LYS A 67 3.47 -3.96 5.67
CA LYS A 67 4.20 -4.77 6.66
C LYS A 67 3.84 -6.25 6.62
N ASP A 68 2.61 -6.57 6.25
CA ASP A 68 2.12 -7.94 6.22
C ASP A 68 2.93 -8.80 5.23
N PRO A 69 3.48 -9.96 5.64
CA PRO A 69 4.25 -10.84 4.76
C PRO A 69 3.42 -11.48 3.64
N ALA A 70 2.09 -11.48 3.75
CA ALA A 70 1.22 -11.99 2.71
C ALA A 70 1.43 -11.27 1.36
N GLY A 71 1.25 -12.02 0.27
CA GLY A 71 1.32 -11.49 -1.09
C GLY A 71 0.17 -10.53 -1.44
N ASN A 72 0.06 -10.18 -2.71
CA ASN A 72 -1.05 -9.39 -3.27
C ASN A 72 -1.27 -8.02 -2.60
N ARG A 73 -0.20 -7.38 -2.10
CA ARG A 73 -0.29 -6.07 -1.42
C ARG A 73 -1.01 -5.02 -2.28
N GLY A 74 -0.77 -4.98 -3.59
CA GLY A 74 -1.43 -4.03 -4.49
C GLY A 74 -2.95 -4.20 -4.58
N GLU A 75 -3.44 -5.43 -4.70
CA GLU A 75 -4.88 -5.74 -4.71
C GLU A 75 -5.53 -5.36 -3.37
N ARG A 76 -4.90 -5.75 -2.25
CA ARG A 76 -5.38 -5.40 -0.91
C ARG A 76 -5.38 -3.89 -0.68
N PHE A 77 -4.36 -3.19 -1.19
CA PHE A 77 -4.29 -1.74 -1.16
C PHE A 77 -5.47 -1.14 -1.92
N GLN A 78 -5.75 -1.61 -3.14
CA GLN A 78 -6.91 -1.15 -3.92
C GLN A 78 -8.22 -1.38 -3.17
N LEU A 79 -8.45 -2.58 -2.64
CA LEU A 79 -9.67 -2.90 -1.88
C LEU A 79 -9.87 -2.02 -0.64
N LEU A 80 -8.79 -1.64 0.05
CA LEU A 80 -8.87 -0.73 1.21
C LEU A 80 -9.40 0.67 0.83
N PHE A 81 -9.12 1.11 -0.39
CA PHE A 81 -9.54 2.42 -0.91
C PHE A 81 -10.74 2.36 -1.85
N SER A 82 -11.27 1.16 -2.13
CA SER A 82 -12.55 0.99 -2.82
C SER A 82 -13.71 1.37 -1.89
N ASP A 83 -14.73 2.01 -2.45
CA ASP A 83 -15.98 2.24 -1.74
C ASP A 83 -16.78 0.92 -1.70
N PRO A 84 -17.21 0.43 -0.53
CA PRO A 84 -18.06 -0.76 -0.46
C PRO A 84 -19.50 -0.51 -0.94
N ASP A 85 -19.92 0.76 -1.09
CA ASP A 85 -21.30 1.16 -1.42
C ASP A 85 -21.49 1.66 -2.88
N GLU A 86 -20.45 1.60 -3.73
CA GLU A 86 -20.55 1.69 -5.21
C GLU A 86 -20.45 0.31 -5.87
#